data_AF-A0A2E1FP70-F1
#
_entry.id   AF-A0A2E1FP70-F1
#
_cell.length_a   1.000
_cell.length_b   1.000
_cell.length_c   1.000
_cell.angle_alpha   90.00
_cell.angle_beta   90.00
_cell.angle_gamma   90.00
#
_symmetry.space_group_name_H-M   'P 1'
#
loop_
_entity.id
_entity.type
_entity.pdbx_description
1 polymer ?
#
loop_
_entity_poly.entity_id
_entity_poly.type
_entity_poly.pdbx_seq_one_letter_code
_entity_poly.pdbx_strand_id
1 'polypeptide(L)'
;MKRKSRKALDCKLVGPSTIDPGYFRYEVTIQEADGEVYVAPAFGRDMQDALSRLVWTERTEKVSRFASKRSWLQVVPLISLLCVLGVFAFQSQSDNNPVWIIGGLAAVGTIIGLAIMWAQHLNKH
;
A
#
# COMPACT_ATOMS: atom_id res chain seq x y z
N MET A 1 -22.10 -13.32 8.03
CA MET A 1 -21.61 -13.60 6.66
C MET A 1 -20.30 -14.37 6.77
N LYS A 2 -20.24 -15.66 6.39
CA LYS A 2 -18.98 -16.43 6.41
C LYS A 2 -18.00 -15.77 5.44
N ARG A 3 -16.90 -15.20 5.93
CA ARG A 3 -15.85 -14.60 5.09
C ARG A 3 -15.27 -15.72 4.22
N LYS A 4 -15.57 -15.73 2.93
CA LYS A 4 -14.92 -16.65 1.99
C LYS A 4 -13.47 -16.21 1.88
N SER A 5 -12.57 -16.92 2.56
CA SER A 5 -11.14 -16.68 2.46
C SER A 5 -10.61 -17.38 1.22
N ARG A 6 -9.67 -16.73 0.54
CA ARG A 6 -8.88 -17.32 -0.54
C ARG A 6 -8.13 -18.55 -0.03
N LYS A 7 -8.06 -19.61 -0.83
CA LYS A 7 -7.41 -20.87 -0.45
C LYS A 7 -6.56 -21.39 -1.60
N ALA A 8 -5.36 -21.87 -1.29
CA ALA A 8 -4.62 -22.74 -2.19
C ALA A 8 -5.22 -24.15 -2.09
N LEU A 9 -5.62 -24.73 -3.22
CA LEU A 9 -6.21 -26.07 -3.30
C LEU A 9 -5.14 -27.13 -3.53
N ASP A 10 -4.22 -26.85 -4.43
CA ASP A 10 -3.16 -27.78 -4.83
C ASP A 10 -1.92 -26.97 -5.20
N CYS A 11 -0.75 -27.56 -5.01
CA CYS A 11 0.52 -26.95 -5.38
C CYS A 11 1.50 -28.03 -5.81
N LYS A 12 1.84 -28.01 -7.10
CA LYS A 12 2.71 -29.00 -7.73
C LYS A 12 4.07 -28.40 -8.05
N LEU A 13 5.12 -29.16 -7.76
CA LEU A 13 6.47 -28.85 -8.25
C LEU A 13 6.54 -29.17 -9.74
N VAL A 14 6.92 -28.19 -10.55
CA VAL A 14 7.12 -28.39 -11.99
C VAL A 14 8.57 -28.70 -12.32
N GLY A 15 9.51 -28.10 -11.58
CA GLY A 15 10.94 -28.32 -11.77
C GLY A 15 11.79 -27.12 -11.37
N PRO A 16 13.10 -27.15 -11.67
CA PRO A 16 13.99 -26.02 -11.41
C PRO A 16 13.62 -24.82 -12.28
N SER A 17 13.81 -23.62 -11.73
CA SER A 17 13.62 -22.36 -12.43
C SER A 17 14.67 -22.21 -13.53
N THR A 18 14.24 -21.81 -14.73
CA THR A 18 15.14 -21.51 -15.84
C THR A 18 15.84 -20.17 -15.67
N ILE A 19 15.27 -19.27 -14.86
CA ILE A 19 15.73 -17.87 -14.73
C ILE A 19 16.74 -17.73 -13.60
N ASP A 20 16.55 -18.46 -12.50
CA ASP A 20 17.27 -18.22 -11.25
C ASP A 20 17.81 -19.55 -10.68
N PRO A 21 19.13 -19.79 -10.71
CA PRO A 21 19.71 -21.03 -10.23
C PRO A 21 19.47 -21.17 -8.72
N GLY A 22 18.89 -22.31 -8.31
CA GLY A 22 18.53 -22.60 -6.91
C GLY A 22 17.07 -22.29 -6.55
N TYR A 23 16.26 -21.83 -7.51
CA TYR A 23 14.81 -21.72 -7.36
C TYR A 23 14.09 -22.86 -8.06
N PHE A 24 12.90 -23.16 -7.56
CA PHE A 24 11.96 -24.09 -8.16
C PHE A 24 10.69 -23.38 -8.58
N ARG A 25 10.11 -23.84 -9.69
CA ARG A 25 8.81 -23.42 -10.17
C ARG A 25 7.74 -24.34 -9.61
N TYR A 26 6.76 -23.73 -8.95
CA TYR A 26 5.56 -24.37 -8.45
C TYR A 26 4.32 -23.84 -9.19
N GLU A 27 3.40 -24.73 -9.52
CA GLU A 27 2.07 -24.36 -10.02
C GLU A 27 1.07 -24.47 -8.87
N VAL A 28 0.53 -23.32 -8.45
CA VAL A 28 -0.41 -23.22 -7.34
C VAL A 28 -1.81 -23.04 -7.90
N THR A 29 -2.70 -23.98 -7.63
CA THR A 29 -4.13 -23.85 -7.94
C THR A 29 -4.81 -23.11 -6.81
N ILE A 30 -5.38 -21.95 -7.08
CA ILE A 30 -5.95 -21.06 -6.08
C ILE A 30 -7.44 -20.89 -6.35
N GLN A 31 -8.24 -21.00 -5.28
CA GLN A 31 -9.64 -20.64 -5.29
C GLN A 31 -9.83 -19.28 -4.62
N GLU A 32 -10.34 -18.33 -5.39
CA GLU A 32 -10.65 -16.99 -4.92
C GLU A 32 -11.93 -16.98 -4.08
N ALA A 33 -12.18 -15.90 -3.33
CA ALA A 33 -13.37 -15.77 -2.49
C ALA A 33 -14.68 -15.92 -3.29
N ASP A 34 -14.67 -15.60 -4.59
CA ASP A 34 -15.83 -15.67 -5.46
C ASP A 34 -16.09 -17.08 -6.00
N GLY A 35 -15.20 -18.03 -5.74
CA GLY A 35 -15.27 -19.42 -6.18
C GLY A 35 -14.54 -19.68 -7.50
N GLU A 36 -14.00 -18.65 -8.14
CA GLU A 36 -13.14 -18.78 -9.31
C GLU A 36 -11.86 -19.56 -8.96
N VAL A 37 -11.48 -20.50 -9.83
CA VAL A 37 -10.30 -21.33 -9.67
C VAL A 37 -9.34 -21.06 -10.82
N TYR A 38 -8.11 -20.70 -10.51
CA TYR A 38 -7.07 -20.47 -11.51
C TYR A 38 -5.72 -21.00 -11.03
N VAL A 39 -4.81 -21.22 -11.98
CA VAL A 39 -3.45 -21.72 -11.72
C VAL A 39 -2.48 -20.56 -11.84
N ALA A 40 -1.72 -20.31 -10.78
CA ALA A 40 -0.70 -19.26 -10.71
C ALA A 40 0.70 -19.89 -10.62
N PRO A 41 1.66 -19.47 -11.46
CA PRO A 41 3.05 -19.87 -11.30
C PRO A 41 3.67 -19.12 -10.11
N ALA A 42 4.35 -19.86 -9.23
CA ALA A 42 5.08 -19.33 -8.08
C ALA A 42 6.53 -19.81 -8.12
N PHE A 43 7.46 -18.95 -7.69
CA PHE A 43 8.89 -19.23 -7.70
C PHE A 43 9.46 -19.04 -6.30
N GLY A 44 10.17 -20.04 -5.80
CA GLY A 44 10.78 -20.02 -4.47
C GLY A 44 11.88 -21.07 -4.35
N ARG A 45 12.73 -20.95 -3.32
CA ARG A 45 13.70 -22.01 -2.98
C ARG A 45 13.01 -23.25 -2.44
N ASP A 46 11.90 -23.03 -1.75
CA ASP A 46 10.97 -24.06 -1.28
C ASP A 46 9.52 -23.62 -1.56
N MET A 47 8.58 -24.52 -1.29
CA MET A 47 7.15 -24.30 -1.53
C MET A 47 6.56 -23.16 -0.67
N GLN A 48 7.07 -22.96 0.56
CA GLN A 48 6.58 -21.93 1.46
C GLN A 48 7.08 -20.54 1.02
N ASP A 49 8.35 -20.44 0.63
CA ASP A 49 8.96 -19.26 0.02
C ASP A 49 8.22 -18.89 -1.25
N ALA A 50 7.93 -19.85 -2.13
CA ALA A 50 7.19 -19.62 -3.37
C ALA A 50 5.80 -19.03 -3.12
N LEU A 51 5.05 -19.61 -2.18
CA LEU A 51 3.73 -19.10 -1.77
C LEU A 51 3.81 -17.72 -1.13
N SER A 52 4.80 -17.49 -0.24
CA SER A 52 4.97 -16.20 0.43
C SER A 52 5.24 -15.08 -0.57
N ARG A 53 6.06 -15.37 -1.59
CA ARG A 53 6.37 -14.44 -2.69
C ARG A 53 5.18 -14.19 -3.58
N LEU A 54 4.41 -15.22 -3.92
CA LEU A 54 3.19 -15.05 -4.71
C LEU A 54 2.21 -14.10 -4.00
N VAL A 55 2.00 -14.29 -2.69
CA VAL A 55 1.15 -13.41 -1.87
C VAL A 55 1.72 -12.00 -1.81
N TRP A 56 3.03 -11.85 -1.65
CA TRP A 56 3.69 -10.54 -1.63
C TRP A 56 3.55 -9.79 -2.96
N THR A 57 3.78 -10.47 -4.09
CA THR A 57 3.66 -9.90 -5.43
C THR A 57 2.24 -9.41 -5.69
N GLU A 58 1.22 -10.22 -5.38
CA GLU A 58 -0.17 -9.78 -5.56
C GLU A 58 -0.56 -8.62 -4.65
N ARG A 59 -0.11 -8.61 -3.39
CA ARG A 59 -0.32 -7.46 -2.49
C ARG A 59 0.36 -6.22 -3.05
N THR A 60 1.60 -6.36 -3.50
CA THR A 60 2.37 -5.26 -4.08
C THR A 60 1.70 -4.74 -5.35
N GLU A 61 1.14 -5.61 -6.19
CA GLU A 61 0.41 -5.21 -7.39
C GLU A 61 -0.91 -4.49 -7.05
N LYS A 62 -1.66 -4.95 -6.05
CA LYS A 62 -2.86 -4.26 -5.58
C LYS A 62 -2.52 -2.87 -5.04
N VAL A 63 -1.46 -2.78 -4.21
CA VAL A 63 -0.98 -1.50 -3.66
C VAL A 63 -0.44 -0.61 -4.76
N SER A 64 0.33 -1.12 -5.72
CA SER A 64 0.89 -0.32 -6.81
C SER A 64 -0.19 0.18 -7.76
N ARG A 65 -1.21 -0.63 -8.07
CA ARG A 65 -2.36 -0.23 -8.87
C ARG A 65 -3.18 0.84 -8.16
N PHE A 66 -3.36 0.72 -6.84
CA PHE A 66 -4.02 1.74 -6.04
C PHE A 66 -3.19 3.03 -5.96
N ALA A 67 -1.89 2.91 -5.71
CA ALA A 67 -0.96 4.03 -5.63
C ALA A 67 -0.82 4.76 -6.97
N SER A 68 -0.74 4.04 -8.08
CA SER A 68 -0.67 4.60 -9.43
C SER A 68 -1.98 5.32 -9.79
N LYS A 69 -3.14 4.70 -9.53
CA LYS A 69 -4.46 5.32 -9.80
C LYS A 69 -4.72 6.55 -8.91
N ARG A 70 -4.08 6.62 -7.75
CA ARG A 70 -4.34 7.62 -6.69
C ARG A 70 -3.11 8.46 -6.35
N SER A 71 -2.11 8.49 -7.23
CA SER A 71 -0.82 9.16 -7.00
C SER A 71 -1.00 10.67 -6.74
N TRP A 72 -1.97 11.30 -7.42
CA TRP A 72 -2.30 12.71 -7.22
C TRP A 72 -2.73 13.02 -5.78
N LEU A 73 -3.40 12.10 -5.09
CA LEU A 73 -3.88 12.28 -3.71
C LEU A 73 -2.78 12.19 -2.66
N GLN A 74 -1.58 11.68 -3.01
CA GLN A 74 -0.40 11.79 -2.15
C GLN A 74 0.25 13.17 -2.26
N VAL A 75 0.11 13.83 -3.40
CA VAL A 75 0.66 15.17 -3.66
C VAL A 75 -0.22 16.27 -3.05
N VAL A 76 -1.54 16.09 -3.02
CA VAL A 76 -2.51 17.02 -2.41
C VAL A 76 -2.19 17.45 -0.97
N PRO A 77 -1.93 16.54 -0.01
CA PRO A 77 -1.62 16.95 1.36
C PRO A 77 -0.29 17.70 1.46
N LEU A 78 0.68 17.40 0.61
CA LEU A 78 1.97 18.09 0.56
C LEU A 78 1.81 19.53 0.05
N ILE A 79 1.03 19.71 -1.02
CA ILE A 79 0.69 21.04 -1.56
C ILE A 79 -0.14 21.84 -0.55
N SER A 80 -1.13 21.20 0.09
CA SER A 80 -1.94 21.83 1.14
C SER A 80 -1.09 22.33 2.30
N LEU A 81 -0.12 21.53 2.76
CA LEU A 81 0.82 21.92 3.80
C LEU A 81 1.63 23.17 3.39
N LEU A 82 2.17 23.19 2.17
CA LEU A 82 2.93 24.33 1.64
C LEU A 82 2.07 25.60 1.54
N CYS A 83 0.81 25.48 1.09
CA CYS A 83 -0.12 26.60 1.03
C CYS A 83 -0.45 27.15 2.42
N VAL A 84 -0.72 26.27 3.40
CA VAL A 84 -1.02 26.67 4.78
C VAL A 84 0.18 27.39 5.39
N LEU A 85 1.38 26.82 5.29
CA LEU A 85 2.60 27.48 5.78
C LEU A 85 2.83 28.85 5.12
N GLY A 86 2.60 28.98 3.81
CA GLY A 86 2.72 30.24 3.10
C GLY A 86 1.75 31.31 3.62
N VAL A 87 0.46 30.97 3.77
CA VAL A 87 -0.56 31.92 4.28
C VAL A 87 -0.23 32.38 5.69
N PHE A 88 0.12 31.46 6.60
CA PHE A 88 0.44 31.81 7.98
C PHE A 88 1.75 32.62 8.09
N ALA A 89 2.73 32.39 7.21
CA ALA A 89 3.96 33.18 7.16
C ALA A 89 3.69 34.64 6.74
N PHE A 90 2.88 34.86 5.70
CA PHE A 90 2.49 36.21 5.28
C PHE A 90 1.68 36.93 6.37
N GLN A 91 0.74 36.23 7.01
CA GLN A 91 -0.09 36.80 8.07
C GLN A 91 0.73 37.20 9.30
N SER A 92 1.72 36.38 9.70
CA SER A 92 2.62 36.67 10.82
C SER A 92 3.53 37.87 10.58
N GLN A 93 3.77 38.26 9.33
CA GLN A 93 4.53 39.47 9.00
C GLN A 93 3.66 40.74 9.09
N SER A 94 2.37 40.63 8.79
CA SER A 94 1.43 41.76 8.81
C SER A 94 0.92 42.07 10.21
N ASP A 95 0.65 41.05 11.01
CA ASP A 95 0.10 41.19 12.36
C ASP A 95 1.14 40.76 13.39
N ASN A 96 1.57 41.66 14.28
CA ASN A 96 2.53 41.39 15.35
C ASN A 96 1.90 40.59 16.52
N ASN A 97 0.99 39.66 16.19
CA ASN A 97 0.19 38.89 17.14
C ASN A 97 0.64 37.41 17.12
N PRO A 98 1.12 36.86 18.25
CA PRO A 98 1.63 35.49 18.34
C PRO A 98 0.57 34.40 18.09
N VAL A 99 -0.73 34.75 18.11
CA VAL A 99 -1.83 33.81 17.85
C VAL A 99 -1.74 33.17 16.46
N TRP A 100 -1.23 33.89 15.46
CA TRP A 100 -1.08 33.37 14.10
C TRP A 100 -0.04 32.25 13.99
N ILE A 101 1.03 32.30 14.78
CA ILE A 101 2.07 31.27 14.81
C ILE A 101 1.51 29.97 15.41
N ILE A 102 0.73 30.08 16.50
CA ILE A 102 0.08 28.95 17.15
C ILE A 102 -0.97 28.32 16.21
N GLY A 103 -1.73 29.15 15.49
CA GLY A 103 -2.70 28.69 14.50
C GLY A 103 -2.06 27.90 13.36
N GLY A 104 -0.92 28.36 12.83
CA GLY A 104 -0.18 27.65 11.78
C GLY A 104 0.36 26.30 12.27
N LEU A 105 0.90 26.25 13.48
CA LEU A 105 1.44 25.03 14.08
C LEU A 105 0.34 23.99 14.37
N ALA A 106 -0.83 24.44 14.84
CA ALA A 106 -2.01 23.60 15.02
C ALA A 106 -2.52 23.05 13.67
N ALA A 107 -2.59 23.89 12.63
CA ALA A 107 -3.02 23.47 11.29
C ALA A 107 -2.09 22.39 10.71
N VAL A 108 -0.77 22.56 10.83
CA VAL A 108 0.21 21.53 10.44
C VAL A 108 -0.01 20.23 11.20
N GLY A 109 -0.21 20.30 12.51
CA GLY A 109 -0.51 19.13 13.35
C GLY A 109 -1.75 18.37 12.88
N THR A 110 -2.83 19.08 12.52
CA THR A 110 -4.06 18.44 12.01
C THR A 110 -3.86 17.76 10.65
N ILE A 111 -3.10 18.36 9.74
CA ILE A 111 -2.81 17.79 8.41
C ILE A 111 -2.00 16.51 8.55
N ILE A 112 -0.97 16.52 9.41
CA ILE A 112 -0.15 15.34 9.68
C ILE A 112 -0.99 14.23 10.33
N GLY A 113 -1.83 14.58 11.31
CA GLY A 113 -2.73 13.63 11.97
C GLY A 113 -3.68 12.95 10.98
N LEU A 114 -4.32 13.73 10.11
CA LEU A 114 -5.19 13.19 9.06
C LEU A 114 -4.44 12.32 8.05
N ALA A 115 -3.20 12.69 7.68
CA ALA A 115 -2.38 11.88 6.78
C ALA A 115 -2.00 10.53 7.41
N ILE A 116 -1.66 10.49 8.70
CA ILE A 116 -1.35 9.25 9.42
C ILE A 116 -2.60 8.36 9.54
N MET A 117 -3.75 8.94 9.91
CA MET A 117 -5.02 8.20 9.98
C MET A 117 -5.40 7.60 8.63
N TRP A 118 -5.20 8.36 7.55
CA TRP A 118 -5.43 7.88 6.19
C TRP A 118 -4.49 6.73 5.80
N ALA A 119 -3.19 6.84 6.12
CA ALA A 119 -2.22 5.78 5.89
C ALA A 119 -2.57 4.48 6.64
N GLN A 120 -3.04 4.59 7.89
CA GLN A 120 -3.52 3.44 8.66
C GLN A 120 -4.76 2.79 8.04
N HIS A 121 -5.69 3.60 7.51
CA HIS A 121 -6.87 3.08 6.81
C HIS A 121 -6.48 2.29 5.55
N LEU A 122 -5.48 2.76 4.81
CA LEU A 122 -4.97 2.06 3.63
C LEU A 122 -4.30 0.73 3.96
N ASN A 123 -3.52 0.65 5.05
CA ASN A 123 -2.90 -0.60 5.48
C ASN A 123 -3.89 -1.67 5.96
N LYS A 124 -5.13 -1.28 6.27
CA LYS A 124 -6.18 -2.19 6.75
C LYS A 124 -6.97 -2.84 5.61
N HIS A 125 -6.88 -2.32 4.39
CA HIS A 125 -7.63 -2.76 3.20
C HIS A 125 -6.70 -3.35 2.15
#